data_AF-A0A7S3IDH7-F1
#
_entry.id   AF-A0A7S3IDH7-F1
#
_cell.length_a   1.000
_cell.length_b   1.000
_cell.length_c   1.000
_cell.angle_alpha   90.00
_cell.angle_beta   90.00
_cell.angle_gamma   90.00
#
_symmetry.space_group_name_H-M   'P 1'
#
loop_
_entity.id
_entity.type
_entity.pdbx_description
1 polymer ?
#
loop_
_entity_poly.entity_id
_entity_poly.type
_entity_poly.pdbx_seq_one_letter_code
_entity_poly.pdbx_strand_id
1 'polypeptide(L)'
;MIKKPSMAILMLLKGICIILDVEAKKIKKEGAYAEYEEDWWTPATSNKVLGNGRFTETLIGLDPEAFNEEQIARLQEVTEDPEFNVQAIKRASKAAPQIYNWLLAVQNYYFVHVEAVPRRERLEQHEVLLKQ
;
A
#
# COMPACT_ATOMS: atom_id res chain seq x y z
N MET A 1 -18.75 14.79 -9.11
CA MET A 1 -17.40 15.13 -8.61
C MET A 1 -17.25 14.53 -7.22
N ILE A 2 -16.24 13.68 -7.01
CA ILE A 2 -15.93 13.18 -5.66
C ILE A 2 -15.37 14.38 -4.89
N LYS A 3 -16.05 14.81 -3.82
CA LYS A 3 -15.55 15.84 -2.92
C LYS A 3 -14.28 15.31 -2.25
N LYS A 4 -13.30 16.19 -1.96
CA LYS A 4 -12.01 15.81 -1.34
C LYS A 4 -12.27 14.85 -0.17
N PRO A 5 -11.75 13.61 -0.21
CA PRO A 5 -12.17 12.58 0.71
C PRO A 5 -11.61 12.84 2.12
N SER A 6 -12.12 12.10 3.11
CA SER A 6 -11.61 12.18 4.49
C SER A 6 -10.13 11.78 4.55
N MET A 7 -9.43 12.24 5.60
CA MET A 7 -8.00 11.95 5.78
C MET A 7 -7.71 10.45 5.73
N ALA A 8 -8.50 9.63 6.43
CA ALA A 8 -8.35 8.17 6.40
C ALA A 8 -8.42 7.57 4.98
N ILE A 9 -9.27 8.11 4.10
CA ILE A 9 -9.34 7.66 2.70
C ILE A 9 -8.15 8.18 1.90
N LEU A 10 -7.66 9.41 2.13
CA LEU A 10 -6.43 9.89 1.50
C LEU A 10 -5.24 9.00 1.86
N MET A 11 -5.14 8.57 3.11
CA MET A 11 -4.10 7.64 3.57
C MET A 11 -4.23 6.27 2.91
N LEU A 12 -5.45 5.73 2.82
CA LEU A 12 -5.71 4.48 2.09
C LEU A 12 -5.25 4.59 0.62
N LEU A 13 -5.60 5.69 -0.04
CA LEU A 13 -5.24 5.94 -1.42
C LEU A 13 -3.74 6.14 -1.61
N LYS A 14 -3.07 6.83 -0.67
CA LYS A 14 -1.61 6.95 -0.63
C LYS A 14 -0.96 5.57 -0.57
N GLY A 15 -1.40 4.70 0.33
CA GLY A 15 -0.88 3.32 0.46
C GLY A 15 -1.05 2.50 -0.83
N ILE A 16 -2.21 2.61 -1.49
CA ILE A 16 -2.43 1.96 -2.80
C ILE A 16 -1.51 2.52 -3.88
N CYS A 17 -1.31 3.84 -3.93
CA CYS A 17 -0.42 4.45 -4.92
C CYS A 17 1.02 3.99 -4.72
N ILE A 18 1.50 3.89 -3.47
CA ILE A 18 2.84 3.37 -3.16
C ILE A 18 3.00 1.95 -3.67
N ILE A 19 2.02 1.08 -3.41
CA ILE A 19 2.06 -0.33 -3.82
C ILE A 19 1.94 -0.52 -5.33
N LEU A 20 1.22 0.37 -6.02
CA LEU A 20 1.12 0.39 -7.48
C LEU A 20 2.26 1.16 -8.17
N ASP A 21 3.26 1.60 -7.43
CA ASP A 21 4.38 2.40 -7.94
C ASP A 21 3.93 3.67 -8.69
N VAL A 22 2.93 4.35 -8.13
CA VAL A 22 2.38 5.61 -8.63
C VAL A 22 2.87 6.75 -7.75
N GLU A 23 3.71 7.62 -8.30
CA GLU A 23 4.26 8.76 -7.57
C GLU A 23 3.22 9.84 -7.23
N ALA A 24 3.46 10.51 -6.09
CA ALA A 24 2.72 11.69 -5.69
C ALA A 24 2.99 12.87 -6.63
N LYS A 25 1.98 13.73 -6.80
CA LYS A 25 2.17 15.00 -7.50
C LYS A 25 2.70 16.05 -6.52
N LYS A 26 3.82 16.68 -6.83
CA LYS A 26 4.32 17.83 -6.04
C LYS A 26 3.48 19.05 -6.35
N ILE A 27 2.79 19.60 -5.36
CA ILE A 27 2.02 20.85 -5.49
C ILE A 27 2.55 21.90 -4.52
N LYS A 28 2.47 23.17 -4.92
CA LYS A 28 2.93 24.28 -4.07
C LYS A 28 1.94 24.45 -2.92
N LYS A 29 2.44 24.52 -1.69
CA LYS A 29 1.61 24.71 -0.49
C LYS A 29 0.99 26.10 -0.51
N GLU A 30 -0.32 26.18 -0.25
CA GLU A 30 -1.07 27.43 -0.27
C GLU A 30 -0.54 28.37 0.84
N GLY A 31 -0.17 29.59 0.45
CA GLY A 31 0.36 30.60 1.39
C GLY A 31 1.84 30.49 1.75
N ALA A 32 2.57 29.47 1.26
CA ALA A 32 4.00 29.31 1.56
C ALA A 32 4.93 29.80 0.43
N TYR A 33 6.09 30.33 0.80
CA TYR A 33 7.16 30.68 -0.14
C TYR A 33 8.05 29.44 -0.36
N ALA A 34 7.99 28.89 -1.58
CA ALA A 34 8.82 27.76 -2.03
C ALA A 34 8.69 26.43 -1.25
N GLU A 35 7.62 26.25 -0.45
CA GLU A 35 7.27 24.93 0.12
C GLU A 35 6.34 24.15 -0.80
N TYR A 36 6.53 22.83 -0.84
CA TYR A 36 5.74 21.89 -1.63
C TYR A 36 5.14 20.82 -0.72
N GLU A 37 3.94 20.36 -1.07
CA GLU A 37 3.27 19.21 -0.45
C GLU A 37 3.04 18.10 -1.48
N GLU A 38 2.95 16.86 -0.99
CA GLU A 38 2.65 15.69 -1.80
C GLU A 38 1.14 15.52 -1.96
N ASP A 39 0.66 15.70 -3.19
CA ASP A 39 -0.71 15.40 -3.58
C ASP A 39 -0.83 13.95 -4.04
N TRP A 40 -1.42 13.14 -3.17
CA TRP A 40 -1.77 11.76 -3.42
C TRP A 40 -3.18 11.58 -3.99
N TRP A 41 -4.02 12.62 -3.96
CA TRP A 41 -5.40 12.55 -4.45
C TRP A 41 -5.46 12.53 -5.97
N THR A 42 -4.75 13.45 -6.62
CA THR A 42 -4.68 13.49 -8.09
C THR A 42 -4.23 12.15 -8.70
N PRO A 43 -3.09 11.55 -8.30
CA PRO A 43 -2.66 10.26 -8.84
C PRO A 43 -3.65 9.12 -8.51
N ALA A 44 -4.23 9.11 -7.32
CA ALA A 44 -5.20 8.08 -6.92
C ALA A 44 -6.49 8.09 -7.76
N THR A 45 -6.92 9.25 -8.26
CA THR A 45 -8.10 9.36 -9.13
C THR A 45 -7.81 9.06 -10.61
N SER A 46 -6.55 8.84 -10.97
CA SER A 46 -6.16 8.58 -12.35
C SER A 46 -6.56 7.18 -12.84
N ASN A 47 -6.47 6.96 -14.15
CA ASN A 47 -6.69 5.65 -14.79
C ASN A 47 -5.66 4.58 -14.39
N LYS A 48 -4.61 4.93 -13.63
CA LYS A 48 -3.68 3.96 -13.06
C LYS A 48 -4.23 3.30 -11.78
N VAL A 49 -5.15 3.98 -11.09
CA VAL A 49 -5.69 3.56 -9.80
C VAL A 49 -7.21 3.52 -9.87
N LEU A 50 -7.94 4.47 -9.27
CA LEU A 50 -9.41 4.40 -9.18
C LEU A 50 -10.12 4.58 -10.53
N GLY A 51 -9.49 5.26 -11.49
CA GLY A 51 -10.02 5.38 -12.85
C GLY A 51 -9.89 4.10 -13.68
N ASN A 52 -9.14 3.11 -13.20
CA ASN A 52 -9.01 1.83 -13.87
C ASN A 52 -10.30 1.01 -13.69
N GLY A 53 -11.00 0.72 -14.80
CA GLY A 53 -12.22 -0.12 -14.77
C GLY A 53 -11.99 -1.56 -14.26
N ARG A 54 -10.72 -2.01 -14.23
CA ARG A 54 -10.27 -3.31 -13.73
C ARG A 54 -9.46 -3.20 -12.44
N PHE A 55 -9.58 -2.08 -11.71
CA PHE A 55 -8.79 -1.81 -10.50
C PHE A 55 -8.73 -2.99 -9.52
N THR A 56 -9.86 -3.62 -9.21
CA THR A 56 -9.91 -4.77 -8.30
C THR A 56 -9.19 -6.00 -8.86
N GLU A 57 -9.28 -6.25 -10.18
CA GLU A 57 -8.54 -7.35 -10.84
C GLU A 57 -7.04 -7.09 -10.77
N THR A 58 -6.61 -5.84 -10.96
CA THR A 58 -5.21 -5.43 -10.82
C THR A 58 -4.71 -5.71 -9.41
N LEU A 59 -5.46 -5.35 -8.35
CA LEU A 59 -5.04 -5.62 -6.97
C LEU A 59 -4.92 -7.12 -6.67
N ILE A 60 -5.84 -7.94 -7.19
CA ILE A 60 -5.82 -9.40 -6.97
C ILE A 60 -4.68 -10.06 -7.73
N GLY A 61 -4.32 -9.54 -8.91
CA GLY A 61 -3.25 -10.07 -9.75
C GLY A 61 -1.84 -9.60 -9.39
N LEU A 62 -1.69 -8.72 -8.38
CA LEU A 62 -0.37 -8.31 -7.91
C LEU A 62 0.33 -9.47 -7.21
N ASP A 63 1.58 -9.70 -7.61
CA ASP A 63 2.47 -10.64 -6.95
C ASP A 63 3.00 -10.03 -5.63
N PRO A 64 2.67 -10.63 -4.47
CA PRO A 64 3.15 -10.14 -3.19
C PRO A 64 4.67 -10.20 -3.01
N GLU A 65 5.37 -11.01 -3.80
CA GLU A 65 6.84 -11.12 -3.78
C GLU A 65 7.54 -10.04 -4.62
N ALA A 66 6.79 -9.30 -5.45
CA ALA A 66 7.36 -8.28 -6.34
C ALA A 66 7.62 -6.92 -5.65
N PHE A 67 7.20 -6.73 -4.40
CA PHE A 67 7.36 -5.47 -3.69
C PHE A 67 8.78 -5.29 -3.15
N ASN A 68 9.32 -4.08 -3.33
CA ASN A 68 10.64 -3.75 -2.80
C ASN A 68 10.57 -3.19 -1.36
N GLU A 69 11.70 -3.19 -0.66
CA GLU A 69 11.81 -2.74 0.73
C GLU A 69 11.38 -1.27 0.89
N GLU A 70 11.68 -0.41 -0.09
CA GLU A 70 11.30 1.00 -0.07
C GLU A 70 9.78 1.21 -0.10
N GLN A 71 9.07 0.47 -0.97
CA GLN A 71 7.61 0.51 -1.05
C GLN A 71 6.97 0.07 0.26
N ILE A 72 7.50 -1.00 0.87
CA ILE A 72 6.97 -1.51 2.14
C ILE A 72 7.28 -0.57 3.30
N ALA A 73 8.47 0.03 3.35
CA ALA A 73 8.83 1.03 4.36
C ALA A 73 7.91 2.26 4.28
N ARG A 74 7.66 2.78 3.09
CA ARG A 74 6.73 3.90 2.88
C ARG A 74 5.28 3.51 3.20
N LEU A 75 4.89 2.27 2.91
CA LEU A 75 3.60 1.75 3.31
C LEU A 75 3.49 1.66 4.84
N GLN A 76 4.57 1.27 5.51
CA GLN A 76 4.64 1.16 6.97
C GLN A 76 4.37 2.51 7.65
N GLU A 77 4.99 3.58 7.18
CA GLU A 77 4.73 4.95 7.66
C GLU A 77 3.24 5.34 7.57
N VAL A 78 2.53 4.86 6.54
CA VAL A 78 1.09 5.09 6.39
C VAL A 78 0.28 4.22 7.37
N THR A 79 0.68 2.96 7.54
CA THR A 79 -0.06 2.01 8.39
C THR A 79 0.11 2.24 9.88
N GLU A 80 1.22 2.85 10.30
CA GLU A 80 1.51 3.17 11.70
C GLU A 80 0.85 4.47 12.16
N ASP A 81 0.30 5.27 11.24
CA ASP A 81 -0.40 6.50 11.58
C ASP A 81 -1.70 6.18 12.37
N PRO A 82 -1.90 6.77 13.56
CA PRO A 82 -3.11 6.56 14.36
C PRO A 82 -4.42 6.94 13.65
N GLU A 83 -4.38 7.88 12.71
CA GLU A 83 -5.55 8.28 11.91
C GLU A 83 -5.94 7.21 10.89
N PHE A 84 -5.01 6.34 10.51
CA PHE A 84 -5.24 5.22 9.60
C PHE A 84 -5.77 3.98 10.32
N ASN A 85 -6.96 4.12 10.89
CA ASN A 85 -7.61 3.02 11.61
C ASN A 85 -8.90 2.55 10.92
N VAL A 86 -9.22 1.29 11.15
CA VAL A 86 -10.39 0.62 10.57
C VAL A 86 -11.73 1.34 10.85
N GLN A 87 -11.85 2.03 11.98
CA GLN A 87 -13.10 2.72 12.34
C GLN A 87 -13.30 3.97 11.48
N ALA A 88 -12.24 4.75 11.26
CA ALA A 88 -12.27 5.92 10.38
C ALA A 88 -12.57 5.50 8.93
N ILE A 89 -11.97 4.40 8.46
CA ILE A 89 -12.20 3.85 7.13
C ILE A 89 -13.66 3.39 6.94
N LYS A 90 -14.20 2.61 7.90
CA LYS A 90 -15.59 2.13 7.87
C LYS A 90 -16.61 3.26 7.85
N ARG A 91 -16.36 4.35 8.59
CA ARG A 91 -17.22 5.54 8.61
C ARG A 91 -17.18 6.30 7.29
N ALA A 92 -16.03 6.30 6.61
CA ALA A 92 -15.83 7.06 5.38
C ALA A 92 -16.38 6.36 4.13
N SER A 93 -16.28 5.03 4.04
CA SER A 93 -16.75 4.28 2.86
C SER A 93 -17.10 2.83 3.20
N LYS A 94 -18.15 2.31 2.55
CA LYS A 94 -18.60 0.91 2.71
C LYS A 94 -17.66 -0.09 2.02
N ALA A 95 -16.97 0.33 0.95
CA ALA A 95 -16.09 -0.51 0.14
C ALA A 95 -14.59 -0.34 0.49
N ALA A 96 -14.23 0.69 1.24
CA ALA A 96 -12.86 0.93 1.65
C ALA A 96 -12.28 -0.10 2.65
N PRO A 97 -13.06 -0.71 3.56
CA PRO A 97 -12.53 -1.70 4.51
C PRO A 97 -11.92 -2.93 3.83
N GLN A 98 -12.46 -3.36 2.69
CA GLN A 98 -11.92 -4.51 1.96
C GLN A 98 -10.52 -4.19 1.42
N ILE A 99 -10.35 -3.00 0.85
CA ILE A 99 -9.08 -2.51 0.32
C ILE A 99 -8.07 -2.26 1.45
N TYR A 100 -8.52 -1.71 2.58
CA TYR A 100 -7.71 -1.53 3.78
C TYR A 100 -7.15 -2.85 4.30
N ASN A 101 -8.00 -3.88 4.45
CA ASN A 101 -7.57 -5.19 4.90
C ASN A 101 -6.61 -5.86 3.91
N TRP A 102 -6.86 -5.70 2.60
CA TRP A 102 -5.96 -6.20 1.56
C TRP A 102 -4.58 -5.56 1.68
N LEU A 103 -4.52 -4.24 1.87
CA LEU A 103 -3.26 -3.50 2.01
C LEU A 103 -2.43 -3.98 3.21
N LEU A 104 -3.08 -4.20 4.36
CA LEU A 104 -2.43 -4.77 5.55
C LEU A 104 -1.97 -6.23 5.32
N ALA A 105 -2.76 -7.01 4.60
CA ALA A 105 -2.41 -8.39 4.28
C ALA A 105 -1.16 -8.45 3.39
N VAL A 106 -1.04 -7.56 2.41
CA VAL A 106 0.15 -7.42 1.56
C VAL A 106 1.39 -7.09 2.39
N GLN A 107 1.32 -6.08 3.26
CA GLN A 107 2.43 -5.70 4.14
C GLN A 107 2.85 -6.86 5.05
N ASN A 108 1.89 -7.51 5.71
CA ASN A 108 2.18 -8.63 6.60
C ASN A 108 2.75 -9.83 5.83
N TYR A 109 2.25 -10.10 4.62
CA TYR A 109 2.79 -11.15 3.76
C TYR A 109 4.27 -10.90 3.46
N TYR A 110 4.65 -9.68 3.09
CA TYR A 110 6.04 -9.33 2.82
C TYR A 110 6.96 -9.65 3.99
N PHE A 111 6.60 -9.23 5.21
CA PHE A 111 7.41 -9.51 6.40
C PHE A 111 7.52 -11.01 6.69
N VAL A 112 6.41 -11.74 6.57
CA VAL A 112 6.40 -13.19 6.75
C VAL A 112 7.25 -13.88 5.68
N HIS A 113 7.18 -13.43 4.42
CA HIS A 113 7.95 -13.99 3.32
C HIS A 113 9.46 -13.80 3.53
N VAL A 114 9.90 -12.58 3.84
CA VAL A 114 11.31 -12.26 4.15
C VAL A 114 11.83 -13.11 5.32
N GLU A 115 11.02 -13.35 6.35
CA GLU A 115 11.41 -14.21 7.46
C GLU A 115 11.38 -15.71 7.13
N ALA A 116 10.43 -16.15 6.31
CA ALA A 116 10.19 -17.57 6.02
C ALA A 116 11.14 -18.15 4.98
N VAL A 117 11.51 -17.39 3.94
CA VAL A 117 12.45 -17.83 2.88
C VAL A 117 13.76 -18.39 3.46
N PRO A 118 14.52 -17.66 4.29
CA PRO A 118 15.78 -18.17 4.82
C PRO A 118 15.59 -19.35 5.78
N ARG A 119 14.42 -19.49 6.42
CA ARG A 119 14.11 -20.65 7.25
C ARG A 119 13.88 -21.90 6.40
N ARG A 120 13.19 -21.76 5.26
CA ARG A 120 12.95 -22.86 4.30
C ARG A 120 14.22 -23.31 3.60
N GLU A 121 15.05 -22.39 3.12
CA GLU A 121 16.32 -22.73 2.46
C GLU A 121 17.25 -23.51 3.40
N ARG A 122 17.36 -23.09 4.67
CA ARG A 122 18.14 -23.84 5.67
C ARG A 122 17.57 -25.24 5.88
N LEU A 123 16.24 -25.37 6.01
CA LEU A 123 15.60 -26.69 6.16
C LEU A 123 15.92 -27.62 4.99
N GLU A 124 15.80 -27.15 3.75
CA GLU A 124 16.12 -27.95 2.56
C GLU A 124 17.60 -28.35 2.49
N GLN A 125 18.52 -27.44 2.82
CA GLN A 125 19.95 -27.77 2.88
C GLN A 125 20.24 -28.88 3.90
N HIS A 126 19.64 -28.81 5.08
CA HIS A 126 19.79 -29.82 6.12
C HIS A 126 19.18 -31.17 5.72
N GLU A 127 18.02 -31.18 5.04
CA GLU A 127 17.39 -32.42 4.54
C GLU A 127 18.20 -33.10 3.43
N VAL A 128 18.84 -32.33 2.54
CA VAL A 128 19.73 -32.88 1.51
C VAL A 128 20.97 -33.52 2.14
N LEU A 129 21.56 -32.88 3.16
CA LEU A 129 22.73 -33.41 3.87
C LEU A 129 22.42 -34.72 4.63
N LEU A 130 21.20 -34.88 5.16
CA LEU A 130 20.81 -36.09 5.89
C LEU A 130 20.47 -37.29 4.99
N LYS A 131 20.33 -37.07 3.68
CA LYS A 131 20.01 -38.11 2.68
C LYS A 131 21.24 -38.64 1.92
N GLN A 132 22.45 -38.23 2.31
CA GLN A 132 23.73 -38.72 1.81
C GLN A 132 24.37 -39.69 2.80
#